data_AF-A0A432R3F7-F1
#
_entry.id   AF-A0A432R3F7-F1
#
_cell.length_a   1.000
_cell.length_b   1.000
_cell.length_c   1.000
_cell.angle_alpha   90.00
_cell.angle_beta   90.00
_cell.angle_gamma   90.00
#
_symmetry.space_group_name_H-M   'P 1'
#
loop_
_entity.id
_entity.type
_entity.pdbx_description
1 polymer ?
#
loop_
_entity_poly.entity_id
_entity_poly.type
_entity_poly.pdbx_seq_one_letter_code
_entity_poly.pdbx_strand_id
1 'polypeptide(L)' 'YSGVLLNAQSDPIHLFNYFSFVTLTTLGYGDITPQTAGAASLCQMEAIVGQFFTAVVVAWLVGMHVSNRHDRE' A
#
# COMPACT_ATOMS: atom_id res chain seq x y z
N TYR A 1 3.66 16.88 -21.00
CA TYR A 1 3.36 16.68 -19.56
C TYR A 1 4.57 16.12 -18.81
N SER A 2 5.80 16.58 -19.11
CA SER A 2 7.05 16.03 -18.56
C SER A 2 7.94 17.19 -18.11
N GLY A 3 7.73 17.67 -16.88
CA GLY A 3 8.50 18.80 -16.35
C GLY A 3 7.96 19.43 -15.07
N VAL A 4 6.71 19.18 -14.69
CA VAL A 4 6.12 19.74 -13.46
C VAL A 4 6.49 18.96 -12.20
N LEU A 5 6.87 17.67 -12.32
CA LEU A 5 7.26 16.85 -11.16
C LEU A 5 8.75 16.95 -10.78
N LEU A 6 9.56 17.66 -11.58
CA LEU A 6 10.98 17.86 -11.30
C LEU A 6 11.28 19.18 -10.57
N ASN A 7 10.28 20.05 -10.36
CA ASN A 7 10.49 21.44 -9.89
C ASN A 7 9.85 21.75 -8.53
N ALA A 8 9.36 20.75 -7.81
CA ALA A 8 8.99 20.91 -6.41
C ALA A 8 9.90 19.97 -5.64
N GLN A 9 11.08 20.47 -5.22
CA GLN A 9 11.86 19.99 -4.08
C GLN A 9 11.38 18.61 -3.59
N SER A 10 11.67 17.54 -4.33
CA SER A 10 11.11 16.23 -4.01
C SER A 10 11.94 15.70 -2.86
N ASP A 11 11.56 16.07 -1.64
CA ASP A 11 12.27 15.62 -0.46
C ASP A 11 12.31 14.09 -0.50
N PRO A 12 13.47 13.46 -0.24
CA PRO A 12 13.65 12.01 -0.38
C PRO A 12 12.56 11.19 0.35
N ILE A 13 11.98 11.75 1.41
CA ILE A 13 10.84 11.20 2.14
C ILE A 13 9.61 10.95 1.25
N HIS A 14 9.28 11.85 0.32
CA HIS A 14 8.14 11.67 -0.57
C HIS A 14 8.33 10.50 -1.54
N LEU A 15 9.56 10.32 -2.04
CA LEU A 15 9.90 9.23 -2.94
C LEU A 15 9.80 7.86 -2.24
N PHE A 16 10.33 7.77 -1.02
CA PHE A 16 10.24 6.55 -0.20
C PHE A 16 8.81 6.21 0.20
N ASN A 17 8.00 7.22 0.58
CA ASN A 17 6.58 7.00 0.87
C ASN A 17 5.83 6.48 -0.36
N TYR A 18 6.05 7.08 -1.52
CA TYR A 18 5.44 6.60 -2.76
C TYR A 18 5.82 5.13 -3.04
N PHE A 19 7.10 4.77 -2.93
CA PHE A 19 7.56 3.39 -3.12
C PHE A 19 6.92 2.41 -2.12
N SER A 20 6.83 2.81 -0.84
CA SER A 20 6.17 2.03 0.22
C SER A 20 4.69 1.81 -0.09
N PHE A 21 3.94 2.86 -0.45
CA PHE A 21 2.53 2.73 -0.84
C PHE A 21 2.33 1.84 -2.06
N VAL A 22 3.14 1.99 -3.11
CA VAL A 22 3.08 1.17 -4.33
C VAL A 22 3.36 -0.30 -4.03
N THR A 23 4.28 -0.58 -3.11
CA THR A 23 4.63 -1.94 -2.67
C THR A 23 3.53 -2.54 -1.79
N LEU A 24 3.05 -1.79 -0.80
CA LEU A 24 1.98 -2.19 0.13
C LEU A 24 0.67 -2.50 -0.61
N THR A 25 0.35 -1.71 -1.63
CA THR A 25 -0.83 -1.92 -2.48
C THR A 25 -0.62 -2.92 -3.61
N THR A 26 0.56 -3.53 -3.72
CA THR A 26 0.93 -4.49 -4.78
C THR A 26 0.82 -3.94 -6.20
N LEU A 27 0.89 -2.61 -6.39
CA LEU A 27 0.82 -1.96 -7.70
C LEU A 27 2.07 -2.21 -8.54
N GLY A 28 3.26 -2.09 -7.92
CA GLY A 28 4.54 -2.42 -8.54
C GLY A 28 4.80 -1.73 -9.88
N TYR A 29 4.65 -0.40 -9.98
CA TYR A 29 4.88 0.36 -11.22
C TYR A 29 6.27 0.17 -11.85
N GLY A 30 7.26 -0.26 -11.06
CA GLY A 30 8.61 -0.60 -11.55
C GLY A 30 9.50 0.61 -11.81
N ASP A 31 9.04 1.81 -11.46
CA ASP A 31 9.81 3.05 -11.48
C ASP A 31 10.88 3.12 -10.38
N ILE A 32 10.64 2.45 -9.24
CA ILE A 32 11.60 2.28 -8.15
C ILE A 32 11.68 0.79 -7.81
N THR A 33 12.89 0.23 -7.75
CA THR A 33 13.12 -1.20 -7.50
C THR A 33 14.20 -1.44 -6.45
N PRO A 34 14.03 -2.44 -5.56
CA PRO A 34 15.03 -2.78 -4.56
C PRO A 34 16.28 -3.37 -5.24
N GLN A 35 17.44 -2.76 -5.02
CA GLN A 35 18.71 -3.21 -5.61
C GLN A 35 19.42 -4.29 -4.79
N THR A 36 19.04 -4.47 -3.52
CA THR A 36 19.66 -5.43 -2.61
C THR A 36 18.67 -6.53 -2.22
N ALA A 37 19.18 -7.74 -1.99
CA ALA A 37 18.37 -8.88 -1.56
C ALA A 37 17.64 -8.61 -0.22
N GLY A 38 18.28 -7.86 0.69
CA GLY A 38 17.67 -7.42 1.94
C GLY A 38 16.48 -6.47 1.70
N ALA A 39 16.63 -5.47 0.82
CA ALA A 39 15.52 -4.57 0.48
C ALA A 39 14.37 -5.33 -0.20
N ALA A 40 14.67 -6.29 -1.08
CA ALA A 40 13.64 -7.12 -1.71
C ALA A 40 12.83 -7.94 -0.68
N SER A 41 13.49 -8.51 0.33
CA SER A 41 12.80 -9.23 1.41
C SER A 41 11.90 -8.31 2.25
N LEU A 42 12.31 -7.07 2.50
CA LEU A 42 11.51 -6.08 3.21
C LEU A 42 10.27 -5.68 2.40
N CYS A 43 10.43 -5.43 1.09
CA CYS A 43 9.31 -5.16 0.19
C CYS A 43 8.33 -6.33 0.14
N GLN A 44 8.83 -7.57 0.14
CA GLN A 44 7.98 -8.76 0.16
C GLN A 44 7.16 -8.86 1.45
N MET A 45 7.77 -8.57 2.59
CA MET A 45 7.08 -8.52 3.88
C MET A 45 6.04 -7.40 3.92
N GLU A 46 6.37 -6.22 3.40
CA GLU A 46 5.46 -5.08 3.30
C GLU A 46 4.23 -5.40 2.44
N ALA A 47 4.42 -6.03 1.28
CA ALA A 47 3.32 -6.47 0.42
C ALA A 47 2.39 -7.47 1.12
N ILE A 48 2.95 -8.39 1.92
CA ILE A 48 2.16 -9.36 2.71
C ILE A 48 1.32 -8.62 3.76
N VAL A 49 1.90 -7.68 4.50
CA VAL A 49 1.19 -6.87 5.50
C VAL A 49 0.04 -6.07 4.86
N GLY A 50 0.27 -5.49 3.69
CA GLY A 50 -0.77 -4.76 2.94
C GLY A 50 -1.99 -5.62 2.65
N GLN A 51 -1.79 -6.86 2.18
CA GLN A 51 -2.89 -7.79 1.90
C GLN A 51 -3.67 -8.19 3.17
N PHE A 52 -2.97 -8.47 4.27
CA PHE A 52 -3.62 -8.76 5.55
C PHE A 52 -4.46 -7.59 6.07
N PHE A 53 -3.95 -6.36 5.94
CA PHE A 53 -4.68 -5.17 6.33
C PHE A 53 -5.99 -5.05 5.54
N THR A 54 -5.95 -5.15 4.21
CA THR A 54 -7.16 -5.09 3.37
C THR A 54 -8.14 -6.20 3.73
N ALA A 55 -7.67 -7.44 3.93
CA ALA A 55 -8.53 -8.56 4.30
C ALA A 55 -9.24 -8.34 5.66
N VAL A 56 -8.50 -7.88 6.68
CA VAL A 56 -9.06 -7.61 8.02
C VAL A 56 -10.06 -6.46 7.96
N VAL A 57 -9.74 -5.38 7.25
CA VAL A 57 -10.65 -4.23 7.11
C VAL A 57 -11.94 -4.64 6.40
N VAL A 58 -11.85 -5.43 5.32
CA VAL A 58 -13.04 -5.93 4.61
C VAL A 58 -13.86 -6.86 5.50
N ALA A 59 -13.22 -7.80 6.20
CA ALA A 59 -13.91 -8.71 7.11
C ALA A 59 -14.60 -7.97 8.25
N TRP A 60 -13.96 -6.95 8.82
CA TRP A 60 -14.54 -6.10 9.86
C TRP A 60 -15.75 -5.32 9.35
N LEU A 61 -15.64 -4.73 8.16
CA LEU A 61 -16.74 -3.98 7.52
C LEU A 61 -17.93 -4.89 7.19
N VAL A 62 -17.67 -6.09 6.67
CA VAL A 62 -18.71 -7.09 6.41
C VAL A 62 -19.35 -7.57 7.72
N GLY A 63 -18.55 -7.83 8.76
CA GLY A 63 -19.06 -8.23 10.07
C GLY A 63 -20.01 -7.18 10.68
N MET A 64 -19.64 -5.90 10.60
CA MET A 64 -20.51 -4.80 11.01
C MET A 64 -21.79 -4.73 10.17
N HIS A 65 -21.69 -4.89 8.85
CA HIS A 65 -22.85 -4.84 7.95
C HIS A 65 -23.82 -6.00 8.18
N VAL A 66 -23.30 -7.20 8.47
CA VAL A 66 -24.12 -8.38 8.79
C VAL A 66 -24.79 -8.24 10.15
N SER A 67 -24.07 -7.74 11.17
CA SER A 67 -24.64 -7.46 12.50
C SER A 67 -25.82 -6.50 12.43
N ASN A 68 -25.67 -5.41 11.67
CA ASN A 68 -26.69 -4.37 11.51
C ASN A 68 -27.94 -4.84 10.74
N ARG A 69 -27.85 -5.96 9.99
CA ARG A 69 -29.01 -6.59 9.34
C ARG A 69 -29.79 -7.50 10.29
N HIS A 70 -29.12 -8.15 11.24
CA HIS A 70 -29.77 -9.04 12.21
C HIS A 70 -30.68 -8.28 13.18
N ASP A 71 -30.38 -7.01 13.48
CA ASP A 71 -31.19 -6.16 14.36
C ASP A 71 -32.49 -5.63 13.70
N ARG A 72 -32.70 -5.85 12.39
CA ARG A 72 -33.86 -5.34 11.65
C ARG A 72 -34.89 -6.40 11.27
N GLU A 73 -34.69 -7.64 11.67
CA GLU A 73 -35.62 -8.77 11.52
C GLU A 73 -36.25 -9.13 12.87
#